data_AF-A4EIS4-F1
#
_entry.id   AF-A4EIS4-F1
#
_cell.length_a   1.000
_cell.length_b   1.000
_cell.length_c   1.000
_cell.angle_alpha   90.00
_cell.angle_beta   90.00
_cell.angle_gamma   90.00
#
_symmetry.space_group_name_H-M   'P 1'
#
loop_
_entity.id
_entity.type
_entity.pdbx_description
1 polymer ?
#
loop_
_entity_poly.entity_id
_entity_poly.type
_entity_poly.pdbx_seq_one_letter_code
_entity_poly.pdbx_strand_id
1 'polypeptide(L)'
;MTNPNDDMLDGLFAQARKTTAAPSDDLTARVLADADAMQPQSTAVATPQMGLWARMLDTLGGWPAVGSLATATVVGIWVGVAPPSSVEDMTANLLGDQVSVTLFSTDLLFEEEVLFDG
;
A
#
# COMPACT_ATOMS: atom_id res chain seq x y z
N MET A 1 4.23 -14.45 -21.79
CA MET A 1 4.28 -14.41 -23.25
C MET A 1 3.47 -13.19 -23.65
N THR A 2 4.12 -12.08 -24.02
CA THR A 2 3.43 -10.89 -24.55
C THR A 2 2.76 -11.25 -25.86
N ASN A 3 1.67 -10.57 -26.18
CA ASN A 3 0.95 -10.80 -27.42
C ASN A 3 1.86 -10.33 -28.58
N PRO A 4 2.05 -11.09 -29.66
CA PRO A 4 2.90 -10.69 -30.78
C PRO A 4 2.51 -9.34 -31.41
N ASN A 5 1.26 -8.90 -31.25
CA ASN A 5 0.84 -7.56 -31.64
C ASN A 5 1.43 -6.46 -30.74
N ASP A 6 1.60 -6.71 -29.44
CA ASP A 6 2.14 -5.73 -28.49
C ASP A 6 3.63 -5.47 -28.81
N ASP A 7 4.39 -6.53 -29.06
CA ASP A 7 5.82 -6.42 -29.41
C ASP A 7 6.03 -5.64 -30.72
N MET A 8 5.12 -5.81 -31.70
CA MET A 8 5.13 -5.04 -32.94
C MET A 8 4.82 -3.56 -32.71
N LEU A 9 3.79 -3.26 -31.90
CA LEU A 9 3.41 -1.89 -31.55
C LEU A 9 4.53 -1.17 -30.80
N ASP A 10 5.18 -1.85 -29.86
CA ASP A 10 6.33 -1.32 -29.14
C ASP A 10 7.48 -0.95 -30.07
N GLY A 11 7.76 -1.78 -31.07
CA GLY A 11 8.73 -1.48 -32.13
C GLY A 11 8.38 -0.21 -32.92
N LEU A 12 7.11 -0.07 -33.33
CA LEU A 12 6.62 1.11 -34.04
C LEU A 12 6.70 2.38 -33.18
N PHE A 13 6.34 2.30 -31.89
CA PHE A 13 6.46 3.43 -30.96
C PHE A 13 7.91 3.79 -30.63
N ALA A 14 8.81 2.80 -30.55
CA ALA A 14 10.24 3.03 -30.39
C ALA A 14 10.84 3.75 -31.60
N GLN A 15 10.34 3.46 -32.81
CA GLN A 15 10.76 4.15 -34.01
C GLN A 15 10.18 5.57 -34.09
N ALA A 16 8.90 5.76 -33.76
CA ALA A 16 8.26 7.07 -33.74
C ALA A 16 8.93 8.04 -32.74
N ARG A 17 9.34 7.57 -31.56
CA ARG A 17 10.04 8.39 -30.55
C ARG A 17 11.39 8.96 -31.02
N LYS A 18 12.05 8.33 -32.00
CA LYS A 18 13.31 8.84 -32.57
C LYS A 18 13.10 10.07 -33.45
N THR A 19 11.87 10.29 -33.91
CA THR A 19 11.48 11.43 -34.74
C THR A 19 10.60 12.35 -33.90
N THR A 20 11.22 13.19 -33.09
CA THR A 20 10.48 14.23 -32.35
C THR A 20 10.10 15.35 -33.32
N ALA A 21 8.87 15.31 -33.83
CA ALA A 21 8.26 16.47 -34.47
C ALA A 21 7.89 17.49 -33.39
N ALA A 22 8.56 18.64 -33.38
CA ALA A 22 8.16 19.73 -32.50
C ALA A 22 6.81 20.29 -32.98
N PRO A 23 5.85 20.55 -32.07
CA PRO A 23 4.63 21.27 -32.41
C PRO A 23 4.98 22.68 -32.93
N SER A 24 4.12 23.27 -33.77
CA SER A 24 4.31 24.64 -34.22
C SER A 24 4.12 25.63 -33.07
N ASP A 25 4.88 26.72 -33.08
CA ASP A 25 4.80 27.76 -32.03
C ASP A 25 3.38 28.35 -31.89
N ASP A 26 2.64 28.49 -32.99
CA ASP A 26 1.24 28.95 -32.98
C ASP A 26 0.31 27.95 -32.26
N LEU A 27 0.51 26.65 -32.46
CA LEU A 27 -0.26 25.62 -31.75
C LEU A 27 0.05 25.68 -30.25
N THR A 28 1.33 25.76 -29.89
CA THR A 28 1.76 25.84 -28.48
C THR A 28 1.20 27.09 -27.81
N ALA A 29 1.25 28.25 -28.47
CA ALA A 29 0.67 29.49 -27.94
C ALA A 29 -0.85 29.37 -27.71
N ARG A 30 -1.59 28.74 -28.62
CA ARG A 30 -3.02 28.51 -28.46
C ARG A 30 -3.34 27.54 -27.33
N VAL A 31 -2.60 26.44 -27.22
CA VAL A 31 -2.76 25.45 -26.14
C VAL A 31 -2.49 26.10 -24.78
N LEU A 32 -1.46 26.94 -24.67
CA LEU A 32 -1.16 27.66 -23.43
C LEU A 32 -2.26 28.67 -23.08
N ALA A 33 -2.77 29.41 -24.07
CA ALA A 33 -3.88 30.35 -23.85
C ALA A 33 -5.18 29.65 -23.42
N ASP A 34 -5.49 28.49 -24.01
CA ASP A 34 -6.64 27.67 -23.62
C ASP A 34 -6.46 27.07 -22.21
N ALA A 35 -5.26 26.58 -21.91
CA ALA A 35 -4.92 26.08 -20.57
C ALA A 35 -5.08 27.18 -19.51
N ASP A 36 -4.62 28.40 -19.77
CA ASP A 36 -4.82 29.53 -18.86
C ASP A 36 -6.29 29.89 -18.69
N ALA A 37 -7.11 29.78 -19.75
CA ALA A 37 -8.55 30.00 -19.66
C ALA A 37 -9.29 28.88 -18.88
N MET A 38 -8.76 27.66 -18.93
CA MET A 38 -9.27 26.49 -18.21
C MET A 38 -8.73 26.37 -16.79
N GLN A 39 -7.68 27.10 -16.43
CA GLN A 39 -7.17 27.07 -15.07
C GLN A 39 -8.32 27.45 -14.14
N PRO A 40 -8.61 26.61 -13.13
CA PRO A 40 -9.63 26.96 -12.15
C PRO A 40 -9.18 28.26 -11.52
N GLN A 41 -9.87 29.34 -11.86
CA GLN A 41 -9.69 30.61 -11.21
C GLN A 41 -9.85 30.31 -9.74
N SER A 42 -8.83 30.63 -8.94
CA SER A 42 -8.85 30.54 -7.49
C SER A 42 -9.98 31.44 -7.00
N THR A 43 -11.20 30.95 -7.12
CA THR A 43 -12.29 31.33 -6.27
C THR A 43 -11.77 30.93 -4.91
N ALA A 44 -11.55 31.91 -4.06
CA ALA A 44 -11.32 31.68 -2.65
C ALA A 44 -12.56 30.96 -2.11
N VAL A 45 -12.63 29.65 -2.35
CA VAL A 45 -13.54 28.77 -1.67
C VAL A 45 -13.11 28.90 -0.22
N ALA A 46 -14.02 29.39 0.63
CA ALA A 46 -13.79 29.40 2.06
C ALA A 46 -13.37 27.98 2.44
N THR A 47 -12.08 27.79 2.69
CA THR A 47 -11.56 26.49 3.11
C THR A 47 -12.29 26.18 4.41
N PRO A 48 -13.07 25.08 4.49
CA PRO A 48 -13.66 24.70 5.76
C PRO A 48 -12.53 24.68 6.79
N GLN A 49 -12.76 25.17 8.00
CA GLN A 49 -11.75 25.16 9.06
C GLN A 49 -11.38 23.70 9.32
N MET A 50 -10.36 23.22 8.61
CA MET A 50 -9.86 21.85 8.74
C MET A 50 -9.32 21.74 10.16
N GLY A 51 -9.85 20.78 10.92
CA GLY A 51 -9.32 20.49 12.26
C GLY A 51 -7.82 20.24 12.19
N LEU A 52 -7.10 20.50 13.28
CA LEU A 52 -5.64 20.31 13.37
C LEU A 52 -5.17 18.96 12.81
N TRP A 53 -5.96 17.90 13.03
CA TRP A 53 -5.66 16.57 12.53
C TRP A 53 -5.78 16.47 10.99
N ALA A 54 -6.85 17.00 10.41
CA ALA A 54 -7.00 17.02 8.94
C ALA A 54 -5.84 17.79 8.28
N ARG A 55 -5.38 18.87 8.90
CA ARG A 55 -4.25 19.67 8.41
C ARG A 55 -2.92 18.93 8.46
N MET A 56 -2.69 18.13 9.50
CA MET A 56 -1.47 17.31 9.62
C MET A 56 -1.48 16.13 8.63
N LEU A 57 -2.63 15.52 8.36
CA LEU A 57 -2.76 14.51 7.30
C LEU A 57 -2.55 15.12 5.91
N ASP A 58 -3.05 16.33 5.66
CA ASP A 58 -2.86 17.04 4.39
C ASP A 58 -1.37 17.32 4.13
N THR A 59 -0.61 17.72 5.17
CA THR A 59 0.85 17.91 5.06
C THR A 59 1.62 16.61 4.79
N LEU A 60 1.05 15.45 5.15
CA LEU A 60 1.67 14.14 4.93
C LEU A 60 1.29 13.53 3.55
N GLY A 61 0.48 14.23 2.75
CA GLY A 61 0.02 13.77 1.44
C GLY A 61 -1.46 13.41 1.37
N GLY A 62 -2.24 13.72 2.41
CA GLY A 62 -3.70 13.58 2.44
C GLY A 62 -4.20 12.14 2.57
N TRP A 63 -5.37 11.87 1.99
CA TRP A 63 -5.99 10.54 1.95
C TRP A 63 -5.08 9.40 1.45
N PRO A 64 -4.20 9.59 0.44
CA PRO A 64 -3.23 8.59 0.03
C PRO A 64 -2.31 8.11 1.17
N ALA A 65 -1.88 9.01 2.05
CA ALA A 65 -1.02 8.68 3.19
C ALA A 65 -1.77 7.84 4.24
N VAL A 66 -3.07 8.13 4.45
CA VAL A 66 -3.93 7.32 5.33
C VAL A 66 -4.15 5.93 4.75
N GLY A 67 -4.34 5.83 3.43
CA GLY A 67 -4.52 4.56 2.73
C GLY A 67 -3.30 3.64 2.84
N SER A 68 -2.10 4.19 2.68
CA SER A 68 -0.87 3.40 2.85
C SER A 68 -0.64 2.99 4.30
N LEU A 69 -0.93 3.85 5.26
CA LEU A 69 -0.86 3.51 6.69
C LEU A 69 -1.80 2.37 7.05
N ALA A 70 -3.05 2.43 6.59
CA ALA A 70 -4.03 1.35 6.80
C ALA A 70 -3.60 0.05 6.11
N THR A 71 -2.99 0.13 4.93
CA THR A 71 -2.48 -1.05 4.24
C THR A 71 -1.29 -1.64 5.00
N ALA A 72 -0.37 -0.81 5.51
CA ALA A 72 0.77 -1.24 6.30
C ALA A 72 0.35 -1.92 7.62
N THR A 73 -0.69 -1.42 8.29
CA THR A 73 -1.22 -2.07 9.51
C THR A 73 -1.84 -3.42 9.20
N VAL A 74 -2.60 -3.55 8.11
CA VAL A 74 -3.15 -4.84 7.67
C VAL A 74 -2.04 -5.84 7.35
N VAL A 75 -0.98 -5.39 6.65
CA VAL A 75 0.20 -6.23 6.37
C VAL A 75 0.90 -6.64 7.66
N GLY A 76 1.07 -5.73 8.62
CA GLY A 76 1.66 -6.03 9.92
C GLY A 76 0.85 -7.07 10.71
N ILE A 77 -0.48 -6.94 10.73
CA ILE A 77 -1.37 -7.93 11.35
C ILE A 77 -1.24 -9.29 10.65
N TRP A 78 -1.25 -9.32 9.32
CA TRP A 78 -1.09 -10.55 8.54
C TRP A 78 0.21 -11.27 8.89
N VAL A 79 1.34 -10.54 8.87
CA VAL A 79 2.66 -11.10 9.18
C VAL A 79 2.76 -11.53 10.64
N GLY A 80 2.11 -10.84 11.58
CA GLY A 80 2.10 -11.24 12.99
C GLY A 80 1.30 -12.51 13.27
N VAL A 81 0.19 -12.72 12.55
CA VAL A 81 -0.65 -13.93 12.70
C VAL A 81 -0.01 -15.15 12.05
N ALA A 82 0.62 -14.97 10.89
CA ALA A 82 1.30 -16.03 10.15
C ALA A 82 2.72 -15.58 9.78
N PRO A 83 3.65 -15.62 10.75
CA PRO A 83 5.02 -15.24 10.49
C PRO A 83 5.62 -16.15 9.41
N PRO A 84 6.27 -15.60 8.37
CA PRO A 84 6.98 -16.41 7.39
C PRO A 84 8.22 -17.05 8.04
N SER A 85 8.63 -18.23 7.56
CA SER A 85 9.73 -19.03 8.15
C SER A 85 11.04 -18.25 8.32
N SER A 86 11.34 -17.31 7.42
CA SER A 86 12.52 -16.42 7.56
C SER A 86 12.49 -15.52 8.79
N VAL A 87 11.30 -15.10 9.24
CA VAL A 87 11.12 -14.27 10.44
C VAL A 87 11.22 -15.13 11.70
N GLU A 88 10.70 -16.36 11.67
CA GLU A 88 10.87 -17.33 12.75
C GLU A 88 12.35 -17.67 12.98
N ASP A 89 13.08 -17.96 11.90
CA ASP A 89 14.53 -18.24 11.96
C ASP A 89 15.33 -17.06 12.53
N MET A 90 15.03 -15.83 12.10
CA MET A 90 15.70 -14.65 12.66
C MET A 90 15.38 -14.42 14.13
N THR A 91 14.14 -14.66 14.52
CA THR A 91 13.70 -14.52 15.93
C THR A 91 14.37 -15.56 16.80
N ALA A 92 14.43 -16.82 16.35
CA ALA A 92 15.11 -17.91 17.06
C ALA A 92 16.62 -17.64 17.22
N ASN A 93 17.27 -17.06 16.20
CA ASN A 93 18.69 -16.70 16.27
C ASN A 93 18.98 -15.51 17.22
N LEU A 94 18.07 -14.54 17.31
CA LEU A 94 18.27 -13.33 18.12
C LEU A 94 17.79 -13.47 19.57
N LEU A 95 16.66 -14.14 19.77
CA LEU A 95 15.95 -14.22 21.05
C LEU A 95 16.06 -15.60 21.70
N GLY A 96 16.50 -16.62 20.96
CA GLY A 96 16.53 -18.01 21.38
C GLY A 96 15.29 -18.79 20.94
N ASP A 97 15.42 -20.12 20.91
CA ASP A 97 14.32 -21.02 20.54
C ASP A 97 13.22 -21.02 21.60
N GLN A 98 11.96 -21.02 21.18
CA GLN A 98 10.83 -21.04 22.10
C GLN A 98 10.54 -22.49 22.51
N VAL A 99 11.06 -22.87 23.67
CA VAL A 99 10.70 -24.15 24.30
C VAL A 99 9.42 -23.96 25.12
N SER A 100 8.29 -24.37 24.57
CA SER A 100 7.03 -24.41 25.31
C SER A 100 6.97 -25.69 26.16
N VAL A 101 6.84 -25.51 27.48
CA VAL A 101 6.58 -26.62 28.42
C VAL A 101 5.13 -26.54 28.84
N THR A 102 4.33 -27.51 28.40
CA THR A 102 2.94 -27.64 28.83
C THR A 102 2.91 -28.12 30.28
N LEU A 103 2.52 -27.23 31.20
CA LEU A 103 2.53 -27.51 32.65
C LEU A 103 1.25 -28.20 33.15
N PHE A 104 0.18 -28.21 32.34
CA PHE A 104 -1.08 -28.86 32.66
C PHE A 104 -1.50 -29.71 31.46
N SER A 105 -1.23 -31.00 31.52
CA SER A 105 -1.71 -31.94 30.51
C SER A 105 -3.23 -32.04 30.64
N THR A 106 -3.93 -31.65 29.58
CA THR A 106 -5.38 -31.75 29.44
C THR A 106 -5.90 -33.16 29.74
N ASP A 107 -5.09 -34.20 29.56
CA ASP A 107 -5.43 -35.58 29.91
C ASP A 107 -5.70 -35.80 31.41
N LEU A 108 -5.01 -35.08 32.31
CA LEU A 108 -5.16 -35.25 33.77
C LEU A 108 -6.44 -34.59 34.31
N LEU A 109 -7.01 -33.64 33.57
CA LEU A 109 -8.25 -32.94 33.97
C LEU A 109 -9.50 -33.78 33.66
N PHE A 110 -9.41 -34.71 32.72
CA PHE A 110 -10.53 -35.59 32.36
C PHE A 110 -10.57 -36.88 33.19
N GLU A 111 -9.50 -37.22 33.92
CA GLU A 111 -9.47 -38.41 34.78
C GLU A 111 -10.18 -38.18 36.14
N GLU A 112 -10.35 -36.94 36.57
CA GLU A 112 -11.02 -36.61 37.85
C GLU A 112 -12.56 -36.65 37.74
N GLU A 113 -13.13 -36.48 36.54
CA GLU A 113 -14.60 -36.47 36.35
C GLU A 113 -15.21 -37.88 36.18
N VAL A 114 -14.40 -38.91 35.93
CA VAL A 114 -14.89 -40.31 35.76
C VAL A 114 -14.96 -41.07 37.10
N LEU A 115 -14.42 -40.52 38.20
CA LEU A 115 -14.44 -41.17 39.53
C LEU A 115 -15.60 -40.73 40.45
N PHE A 116 -16.57 -39.95 39.96
CA PHE A 116 -17.76 -39.54 40.74
C PHE A 116 -19.08 -40.18 40.29
N ASP A 117 -19.06 -41.31 39.57
CA ASP A 117 -20.25 -42.16 39.39
C ASP A 117 -20.13 -43.41 40.28
N GLY A 118 -20.73 -43.30 41.47
CA GLY A 118 -20.88 -44.34 42.48
C GLY A 118 -22.02 -44.01 43.43
#